data_AF-A0A2V7FDT0-F1
#
_entry.id   AF-A0A2V7FDT0-F1
#
_cell.length_a   1.000
_cell.length_b   1.000
_cell.length_c   1.000
_cell.angle_alpha   90.00
_cell.angle_beta   90.00
_cell.angle_gamma   90.00
#
_symmetry.space_group_name_H-M   'P 1'
#
loop_
_entity.id
_entity.type
_entity.pdbx_description
1 polymer ?
#
loop_
_entity_poly.entity_id
_entity_poly.type
_entity_poly.pdbx_seq_one_letter_code
_entity_poly.pdbx_strand_id
1 'polypeptide(L)'
;MTQPRREPPEIDERKLEVVREMLRNGFPGWAVEDAADELDRATRFFSVRQGREPRHRLSVSREFFHDHPIERIEPLLQSWRLVGALKQAGLRPVVVGSIGVHIGG
;
A
#
# COMPACT_ATOMS: atom_id res chain seq x y z
N MET A 1 17.71 -2.38 33.39
CA MET A 1 16.41 -1.74 33.09
C MET A 1 16.24 -1.73 31.58
N THR A 2 15.56 -2.73 31.04
CA THR A 2 15.28 -2.83 29.61
C THR A 2 14.22 -1.78 29.29
N GLN A 3 14.55 -0.75 28.51
CA GLN A 3 13.55 0.20 28.05
C GLN A 3 12.43 -0.59 27.35
N PRO A 4 11.14 -0.32 27.62
CA PRO A 4 10.08 -0.91 26.82
C PRO A 4 10.35 -0.48 25.37
N ARG A 5 10.46 -1.45 24.45
CA ARG A 5 10.46 -1.16 23.02
C ARG A 5 9.24 -0.29 22.78
N ARG A 6 9.43 1.01 22.53
CA ARG A 6 8.35 1.88 22.08
C ARG A 6 7.86 1.26 20.79
N GLU A 7 6.74 0.57 20.85
CA GLU A 7 6.10 0.07 19.64
C GLU A 7 5.86 1.29 18.77
N PRO A 8 6.43 1.30 17.56
CA PRO A 8 6.32 2.47 16.73
C PRO A 8 4.82 2.63 16.39
N PRO A 9 4.26 3.87 16.43
CA PRO A 9 2.81 4.11 16.39
C PRO A 9 2.11 3.43 15.20
N GLU A 10 0.99 2.78 15.45
CA GLU A 10 0.21 2.13 14.41
C GLU A 10 -0.18 3.12 13.30
N ILE A 11 -0.25 2.63 12.05
CA ILE A 11 -0.67 3.46 10.92
C ILE A 11 -2.16 3.71 11.06
N ASP A 12 -2.58 4.97 10.95
CA ASP A 12 -4.00 5.35 10.99
C ASP A 12 -4.81 4.57 9.96
N GLU A 13 -5.81 3.81 10.43
CA GLU A 13 -6.70 3.00 9.61
C GLU A 13 -7.39 3.82 8.51
N ARG A 14 -7.66 5.10 8.75
CA ARG A 14 -8.25 5.99 7.75
C ARG A 14 -7.32 6.20 6.56
N LYS A 15 -6.01 6.23 6.78
CA LYS A 15 -5.01 6.33 5.70
C LYS A 15 -4.94 5.04 4.89
N LEU A 16 -5.11 3.88 5.54
CA LEU A 16 -5.19 2.59 4.86
C LEU A 16 -6.45 2.52 3.99
N GLU A 17 -7.59 3.01 4.50
CA GLU A 17 -8.85 3.00 3.75
C GLU A 17 -8.76 3.82 2.46
N VAL A 18 -8.07 4.97 2.47
CA VAL A 18 -7.81 5.75 1.24
C VAL A 18 -7.11 4.91 0.17
N VAL A 19 -6.11 4.10 0.56
CA VAL A 19 -5.41 3.20 -0.38
C VAL A 19 -6.36 2.10 -0.86
N ARG A 20 -7.16 1.51 0.03
CA ARG A 20 -8.14 0.47 -0.33
C ARG A 20 -9.19 1.00 -1.31
N GLU A 21 -9.77 2.16 -1.05
CA GLU A 21 -10.74 2.82 -1.94
C GLU A 21 -10.14 3.10 -3.31
N MET A 22 -8.92 3.63 -3.35
CA MET A 22 -8.21 3.87 -4.60
C MET A 22 -8.00 2.58 -5.41
N LEU A 23 -7.63 1.47 -4.74
CA LEU A 23 -7.49 0.16 -5.38
C LEU A 23 -8.84 -0.38 -5.88
N ARG A 24 -9.91 -0.30 -5.08
CA ARG A 24 -11.26 -0.74 -5.49
C ARG A 24 -11.76 0.06 -6.71
N ASN A 25 -11.50 1.37 -6.74
CA ASN A 25 -11.85 2.23 -7.87
C ASN A 25 -10.99 1.93 -9.12
N GLY A 26 -9.70 1.61 -8.92
CA GLY A 26 -8.78 1.28 -10.02
C GLY A 26 -9.00 -0.12 -10.64
N PHE A 27 -9.61 -1.03 -9.88
CA PHE A 27 -9.88 -2.43 -10.21
C PHE A 27 -11.33 -2.81 -9.87
N PRO A 28 -12.32 -2.30 -10.61
CA PRO A 28 -13.73 -2.54 -10.31
C PRO A 28 -14.08 -4.03 -10.42
N GLY A 29 -14.75 -4.55 -9.38
CA GLY A 29 -15.15 -5.96 -9.29
C GLY A 29 -14.04 -6.92 -8.84
N TRP A 30 -12.86 -6.41 -8.47
CA TRP A 30 -11.75 -7.21 -7.95
C TRP A 30 -11.74 -7.14 -6.42
N ALA A 31 -11.24 -8.20 -5.78
CA ALA A 31 -11.07 -8.21 -4.34
C ALA A 31 -9.78 -7.46 -3.96
N VAL A 32 -9.87 -6.60 -2.96
CA VAL A 32 -8.73 -5.90 -2.34
C VAL A 32 -8.61 -6.41 -0.92
N GLU A 33 -7.48 -7.03 -0.60
CA GLU A 33 -7.20 -7.61 0.70
C GLU A 33 -5.91 -7.02 1.28
N ASP A 34 -5.90 -6.79 2.58
CA ASP A 34 -4.66 -6.52 3.29
C ASP A 34 -3.90 -7.84 3.41
N ALA A 35 -2.68 -7.89 2.87
CA ALA A 35 -1.85 -9.08 3.03
C ALA A 35 -1.15 -8.98 4.40
N ALA A 36 -1.39 -9.99 5.24
CA ALA A 36 -0.69 -10.12 6.51
C ALA A 36 0.75 -10.52 6.24
N ASP A 37 1.67 -9.57 6.38
CA ASP A 37 3.09 -9.88 6.59
C ASP A 37 3.42 -9.50 8.02
N GLU A 38 3.34 -10.49 8.92
CA GLU A 38 3.56 -10.30 10.36
C GLU A 38 5.02 -9.93 10.70
N LEU A 39 5.93 -10.07 9.74
CA LEU A 39 7.37 -9.89 9.93
C LEU A 39 7.85 -8.47 9.64
N ASP A 40 7.16 -7.70 8.79
CA ASP A 40 7.58 -6.35 8.39
C ASP A 40 6.60 -5.28 8.89
N ARG A 41 6.79 -4.83 10.14
CA ARG A 41 6.01 -3.72 10.72
C ARG A 41 6.29 -2.36 10.06
N ALA A 42 7.28 -2.29 9.15
CA ALA A 42 7.67 -1.08 8.43
C ALA A 42 6.90 -0.90 7.11
N THR A 43 6.13 -1.89 6.68
CA THR A 43 5.41 -1.89 5.41
C THR A 43 3.97 -2.36 5.60
N ARG A 44 3.06 -1.84 4.76
CA ARG A 44 1.71 -2.39 4.61
C ARG A 44 1.57 -3.00 3.24
N PHE A 45 1.02 -4.21 3.20
CA PHE A 45 0.86 -4.95 1.97
C PHE A 45 -0.61 -5.02 1.60
N PHE A 46 -0.90 -4.77 0.32
CA PHE A 46 -2.22 -4.90 -0.26
C PHE A 46 -2.13 -5.83 -1.46
N SER A 47 -3.12 -6.70 -1.60
CA SER A 47 -3.25 -7.60 -2.75
C SER A 47 -4.55 -7.30 -3.48
N VAL A 48 -4.46 -7.19 -4.81
CA VAL A 48 -5.62 -7.08 -5.69
C VAL A 48 -5.78 -8.39 -6.46
N ARG A 49 -6.94 -9.02 -6.32
CA ARG A 49 -7.21 -10.37 -6.83
C ARG A 49 -8.39 -10.38 -7.79
N GLN A 50 -8.25 -11.15 -8.86
CA GLN A 50 -9.35 -11.47 -9.76
C GLN A 50 -9.68 -12.95 -9.58
N GLY A 51 -10.77 -13.26 -8.87
CA GLY A 51 -11.08 -14.64 -8.48
C GLY A 51 -10.11 -15.17 -7.41
N ARG A 52 -9.57 -16.38 -7.61
CA ARG A 52 -8.74 -17.05 -6.59
C ARG A 52 -7.25 -16.69 -6.65
N GLU A 53 -6.76 -16.02 -7.69
CA GLU A 53 -5.33 -15.74 -7.85
C GLU A 53 -5.01 -14.26 -7.61
N PRO A 54 -3.98 -13.94 -6.80
CA PRO A 54 -3.49 -12.57 -6.68
C PRO A 54 -2.84 -12.14 -7.99
N ARG A 55 -3.35 -11.04 -8.54
CA ARG A 55 -2.90 -10.48 -9.81
C ARG A 55 -1.92 -9.34 -9.62
N HIS A 56 -2.09 -8.56 -8.56
CA HIS A 56 -1.25 -7.41 -8.25
C HIS A 56 -0.92 -7.36 -6.77
N ARG A 57 0.33 -7.02 -6.45
CA ARG A 57 0.80 -6.83 -5.08
C ARG A 57 1.32 -5.41 -4.91
N LEU A 58 0.90 -4.76 -3.85
CA LEU A 58 1.31 -3.42 -3.47
C LEU A 58 1.92 -3.46 -2.07
N SER A 59 3.05 -2.81 -1.91
CA SER A 59 3.71 -2.54 -0.64
C SER A 59 3.77 -1.04 -0.46
N VAL A 60 3.28 -0.52 0.66
CA VAL A 60 3.34 0.90 1.00
C VAL A 60 4.16 1.06 2.26
N SER A 61 5.25 1.82 2.15
CA SER A 61 6.13 2.05 3.30
C SER A 61 5.37 2.82 4.38
N ARG A 62 5.71 2.52 5.63
CA ARG A 62 5.15 3.25 6.76
C ARG A 62 5.59 4.71 6.79
N GLU A 63 6.81 4.98 6.34
CA GLU A 63 7.33 6.35 6.21
C GLU A 63 6.42 7.19 5.31
N PHE A 64 5.94 6.64 4.18
CA PHE A 64 4.97 7.34 3.33
C PHE A 64 3.71 7.75 4.11
N PHE A 65 3.14 6.86 4.92
CA PHE A 65 1.97 7.18 5.75
C PHE A 65 2.27 8.14 6.90
N HIS A 66 3.51 8.17 7.39
CA HIS A 66 3.92 9.07 8.46
C HIS A 66 4.17 10.48 7.93
N ASP A 67 4.87 10.60 6.81
CA ASP A 67 5.31 11.86 6.23
C ASP A 67 4.17 12.64 5.56
N HIS A 68 3.09 11.96 5.20
CA HIS A 68 1.97 12.56 4.48
C HIS A 68 0.68 12.55 5.31
N PRO A 69 -0.01 13.69 5.44
CA PRO A 69 -1.34 13.72 6.04
C PRO A 69 -2.35 13.04 5.10
N ILE A 70 -3.50 12.61 5.64
CA ILE A 70 -4.47 11.77 4.93
C ILE A 70 -4.96 12.39 3.61
N GLU A 71 -5.20 13.70 3.61
CA GLU A 71 -5.66 14.48 2.45
C GLU A 71 -4.62 14.57 1.31
N ARG A 72 -3.36 14.19 1.57
CA ARG A 72 -2.29 14.17 0.56
C ARG A 72 -2.05 12.79 -0.03
N ILE A 73 -2.52 11.72 0.61
CA ILE A 73 -2.25 10.34 0.18
C ILE A 73 -2.82 10.08 -1.21
N GLU A 74 -4.13 10.26 -1.40
CA GLU A 74 -4.76 10.01 -2.70
C GLU A 74 -4.17 10.89 -3.82
N PRO A 75 -4.04 12.23 -3.67
CA PRO A 75 -3.43 13.07 -4.70
C PRO A 75 -2.02 12.63 -5.10
N LEU A 76 -1.19 12.20 -4.14
CA LEU A 76 0.16 11.72 -4.43
C LEU A 76 0.13 10.42 -5.21
N LEU A 77 -0.64 9.43 -4.76
CA LEU A 77 -0.75 8.15 -5.44
C LEU A 77 -1.33 8.29 -6.86
N GLN A 78 -2.27 9.22 -7.06
CA GLN A 78 -2.79 9.57 -8.38
C GLN A 78 -1.72 10.22 -9.26
N SER A 79 -0.97 11.20 -8.72
CA SER A 79 0.11 11.89 -9.44
C SER A 79 1.22 10.92 -9.87
N TRP A 80 1.52 9.93 -9.04
CA TRP A 80 2.49 8.86 -9.32
C TRP A 80 1.90 7.71 -10.15
N ARG A 81 0.64 7.81 -10.57
CA ARG A 81 -0.05 6.83 -11.42
C ARG A 81 -0.01 5.41 -10.84
N LEU A 82 -0.20 5.25 -9.52
CA LEU A 82 -0.11 3.96 -8.83
C LEU A 82 -0.92 2.84 -9.52
N VAL A 83 -2.18 3.09 -9.87
CA VAL A 83 -3.03 2.09 -10.55
C VAL A 83 -2.46 1.70 -11.91
N GLY A 84 -1.89 2.67 -12.65
CA GLY A 84 -1.21 2.41 -13.91
C GLY A 84 0.03 1.53 -13.71
N ALA A 85 0.84 1.82 -12.70
CA ALA A 85 2.01 1.03 -12.34
C ALA A 85 1.64 -0.41 -11.96
N LEU A 86 0.57 -0.61 -11.16
CA LEU A 86 0.06 -1.95 -10.81
C LEU A 86 -0.37 -2.74 -12.05
N LYS A 87 -1.11 -2.11 -12.96
CA LYS A 87 -1.54 -2.74 -14.22
C LYS A 87 -0.33 -3.14 -15.09
N GLN A 88 0.70 -2.30 -15.15
CA GLN A 88 1.94 -2.59 -15.90
C GLN A 88 2.84 -3.63 -15.21
N ALA A 89 2.85 -3.67 -13.88
CA ALA A 89 3.65 -4.61 -13.11
C ALA A 89 3.15 -6.04 -13.29
N GLY A 90 1.84 -6.22 -13.46
CA GLY A 90 1.22 -7.54 -13.46
C GLY A 90 1.46 -8.20 -12.09
N LEU A 91 2.06 -9.39 -12.11
CA LEU A 91 2.40 -10.17 -10.92
C LEU A 91 3.58 -9.62 -10.12
N ARG A 92 4.35 -8.68 -10.69
CA ARG A 92 5.48 -8.07 -9.99
C ARG A 92 4.97 -7.15 -8.87
N PRO A 93 5.69 -7.11 -7.73
CA PRO A 93 5.30 -6.23 -6.64
C PRO A 93 5.50 -4.76 -7.03
N VAL A 94 4.61 -3.90 -6.56
CA VAL A 94 4.74 -2.44 -6.68
C VAL A 94 4.99 -1.88 -5.27
N VAL A 95 5.96 -0.99 -5.15
CA VAL A 95 6.37 -0.37 -3.88
C VAL A 95 6.09 1.12 -3.94
N VAL A 96 5.33 1.62 -2.97
CA VAL A 96 5.18 3.04 -2.66
C VAL A 96 6.14 3.38 -1.53
N GLY A 97 7.14 4.20 -1.83
CA GLY A 97 8.04 4.79 -0.82
C GLY A 97 7.66 6.25 -0.54
N SER A 98 8.47 6.95 0.27
CA SER A 98 8.19 8.35 0.64
C SER A 98 8.17 9.31 -0.56
N ILE A 99 8.86 9.00 -1.66
CA ILE A 99 9.03 9.92 -2.80
C ILE A 99 8.46 9.39 -4.14
N GLY A 100 7.81 8.22 -4.17
CA GLY A 100 7.30 7.69 -5.43
C GLY A 100 6.86 6.23 -5.42
N VAL A 101 6.49 5.77 -6.62
CA VAL A 101 6.07 4.41 -6.94
C VAL A 101 7.13 3.71 -7.79
N HIS A 102 7.49 2.49 -7.42
CA HIS A 102 8.47 1.66 -8.12
C HIS A 102 7.91 0.26 -8.38
N ILE A 103 8.21 -0.34 -9.54
CA ILE A 103 7.89 -1.74 -9.83
C ILE A 103 9.11 -2.58 -9.44
N GLY A 104 8.93 -3.55 -8.55
CA GLY A 104 9.96 -4.51 -8.17
C GLY A 104 10.40 -5.36 -9.36
N GLY A 105 11.73 -5.52 -9.48
CA GLY A 105 12.38 -6.33 -10.52
C GLY A 105 12.19 -7.83 -10.31
#